data_AF-A0A495CW95-F1
#
_entry.id   AF-A0A495CW95-F1
#
_cell.length_a   1.000
_cell.length_b   1.000
_cell.length_c   1.000
_cell.angle_alpha   90.00
_cell.angle_beta   90.00
_cell.angle_gamma   90.00
#
_symmetry.space_group_name_H-M   'P 1'
#
loop_
_entity.id
_entity.type
_entity.pdbx_description
1 polymer ?
#
loop_
_entity_poly.entity_id
_entity_poly.type
_entity_poly.pdbx_seq_one_letter_code
_entity_poly.pdbx_strand_id
1 'polypeptide(L)'
;MAKPSPTYQFRDGGTIPPPGPIGRLSRLIFGAGAIYWAAQLFRFGEMDALTNAWVIGFTAFAVHLAPYTLNIGLGFRLGLWPRLLATGLLIGAAAIGWQSSGEWINSQLWSTTYWLNTYVYLHLGGSFFLAALFGTPGCEMRAIPILIGRIAGRETRDHECPGPIGAIDQWERSLKSDG
;
A
#
# COMPACT_ATOMS: atom_id res chain seq x y z
N MET A 1 -12.79 -4.68 26.76
CA MET A 1 -12.67 -5.10 25.35
C MET A 1 -12.87 -3.85 24.49
N ALA A 2 -11.81 -3.33 23.86
CA ALA A 2 -11.94 -2.18 22.98
C ALA A 2 -12.78 -2.60 21.75
N LYS A 3 -13.83 -1.82 21.43
CA LYS A 3 -14.58 -1.98 20.19
C LYS A 3 -13.59 -1.88 19.02
N PRO A 4 -13.58 -2.80 18.04
CA PRO A 4 -12.75 -2.62 16.86
C PRO A 4 -13.13 -1.28 16.22
N SER A 5 -12.16 -0.37 16.11
CA SER A 5 -12.40 0.89 15.42
C SER A 5 -12.75 0.58 13.96
N PRO A 6 -13.73 1.27 13.36
CA PRO A 6 -13.98 1.16 11.93
C PRO A 6 -12.66 1.37 11.18
N THR A 7 -12.33 0.45 10.28
CA THR A 7 -11.06 0.39 9.52
C THR A 7 -10.72 1.69 8.76
N TYR A 8 -11.67 2.63 8.66
CA TYR A 8 -11.58 3.89 7.94
C TYR A 8 -12.09 5.09 8.77
N GLN A 9 -11.57 5.30 9.99
CA GLN A 9 -11.83 6.51 10.77
C GLN A 9 -10.84 7.63 10.45
N PHE A 10 -11.32 8.66 9.76
CA PHE A 10 -10.56 9.88 9.51
C PHE A 10 -10.72 10.82 10.70
N ARG A 11 -9.61 11.34 11.23
CA ARG A 11 -9.55 12.35 12.30
C ARG A 11 -9.19 13.72 11.71
N ASP A 12 -9.40 14.79 12.47
CA ASP A 12 -8.96 16.13 12.05
C ASP A 12 -7.42 16.17 11.93
N GLY A 13 -6.93 17.02 11.02
CA GLY A 13 -5.50 17.13 10.75
C GLY A 13 -4.74 17.63 11.97
N GLY A 14 -3.56 17.06 12.26
CA GLY A 14 -2.73 17.43 13.40
C GLY A 14 -3.14 16.79 14.72
N THR A 15 -4.15 15.91 14.72
CA THR A 15 -4.56 15.17 15.93
C THR A 15 -3.68 13.96 16.21
N ILE A 16 -2.96 13.45 15.21
CA ILE A 16 -2.03 12.33 15.36
C ILE A 16 -0.61 12.89 15.43
N PRO A 17 0.18 12.55 16.48
CA PRO A 17 1.56 13.01 16.56
C PRO A 17 2.42 12.31 15.49
N PRO A 18 3.46 13.00 14.95
CA PRO A 18 4.35 12.43 13.95
C PRO A 18 5.15 11.24 14.52
N PRO A 19 5.60 10.32 13.65
CA PRO A 19 6.38 9.16 14.07
C PRO A 19 7.75 9.58 14.62
N GLY A 20 8.25 8.84 15.61
CA GLY A 20 9.60 9.01 16.12
C GLY A 20 10.67 8.37 15.23
N PRO A 21 11.95 8.42 15.63
CA PRO A 21 13.06 7.87 14.84
C PRO A 21 12.87 6.41 14.43
N ILE A 22 12.39 5.54 15.32
CA ILE A 22 12.18 4.11 15.04
C ILE A 22 11.00 3.93 14.09
N GLY A 23 9.91 4.67 14.30
CA GLY A 23 8.80 4.71 13.38
C GLY A 23 9.21 5.15 11.98
N ARG A 24 10.10 6.15 11.84
CA ARG A 24 10.61 6.63 10.54
C ARG A 24 11.53 5.62 9.87
N LEU A 25 12.43 5.00 10.62
CA LEU A 25 13.32 3.95 10.09
C LEU A 25 12.53 2.74 9.58
N SER A 26 11.51 2.32 10.33
CA SER A 26 10.64 1.20 9.94
C SER A 26 9.97 1.48 8.60
N ARG A 27 9.40 2.68 8.42
CA ARG A 27 8.81 3.11 7.14
C ARG A 27 9.83 3.14 6.02
N LEU A 28 11.05 3.60 6.27
CA LEU A 28 12.11 3.60 5.26
C LEU A 28 12.44 2.18 4.79
N ILE A 29 12.54 1.21 5.70
CA ILE A 29 12.80 -0.20 5.38
C ILE A 29 11.65 -0.79 4.56
N PHE A 30 10.40 -0.62 5.00
CA PHE A 30 9.24 -1.11 4.24
C PHE A 30 9.11 -0.44 2.87
N GLY A 31 9.37 0.87 2.80
CA GLY A 31 9.35 1.64 1.57
C GLY A 31 10.41 1.16 0.56
N ALA A 32 11.65 1.00 1.02
CA ALA A 32 12.74 0.48 0.21
C ALA A 32 12.47 -0.95 -0.26
N GLY A 33 11.92 -1.81 0.60
CA GLY A 33 11.54 -3.18 0.24
C GLY A 33 10.45 -3.23 -0.84
N ALA A 34 9.43 -2.38 -0.74
CA ALA A 34 8.37 -2.29 -1.75
C ALA A 34 8.89 -1.76 -3.09
N ILE A 35 9.73 -0.72 -3.08
CA ILE A 35 10.37 -0.19 -4.30
C ILE A 35 11.29 -1.24 -4.92
N TYR A 36 12.07 -1.94 -4.11
CA TYR A 36 12.92 -3.03 -4.56
C TYR A 36 12.11 -4.14 -5.23
N TRP A 37 10.99 -4.56 -4.63
CA TRP A 37 10.12 -5.55 -5.24
C TRP A 37 9.55 -5.07 -6.59
N ALA A 38 9.09 -3.82 -6.66
CA ALA A 38 8.65 -3.23 -7.92
C ALA A 38 9.77 -3.26 -8.98
N ALA A 39 11.02 -2.92 -8.59
CA ALA A 39 12.19 -2.98 -9.47
C ALA A 39 12.51 -4.41 -9.95
N GLN A 40 12.29 -5.44 -9.11
CA GLN A 40 12.47 -6.83 -9.52
C GLN A 40 11.48 -7.25 -10.61
N LEU A 41 10.25 -6.73 -10.61
CA LEU A 41 9.27 -7.03 -11.67
C LEU A 41 9.75 -6.57 -13.05
N PHE A 42 10.40 -5.41 -13.13
CA PHE A 42 11.04 -4.94 -14.37
C PHE A 42 12.17 -5.88 -14.83
N ARG A 43 12.87 -6.53 -13.89
CA ARG A 43 13.95 -7.47 -14.20
C ARG A 43 13.44 -8.83 -14.65
N PHE A 44 12.30 -9.27 -14.12
CA PHE A 44 11.71 -10.54 -14.53
C PHE A 44 11.31 -10.49 -16.01
N GLY A 45 10.66 -9.42 -16.47
CA GLY A 45 10.39 -9.13 -17.90
C GLY A 45 9.57 -10.15 -18.68
N GLU A 46 9.44 -11.37 -18.17
CA GLU A 46 9.04 -12.57 -18.88
C GLU A 46 7.93 -13.31 -18.12
N MET A 47 7.17 -14.07 -18.89
CA MET A 47 5.98 -14.80 -18.48
C MET A 47 6.23 -15.87 -17.41
N ASP A 48 7.42 -16.48 -17.42
CA ASP A 48 7.83 -17.54 -16.49
C ASP A 48 7.79 -17.08 -15.03
N ALA A 49 7.85 -15.77 -14.80
CA ALA A 49 7.66 -15.15 -13.49
C ALA A 49 6.32 -15.53 -12.84
N LEU A 50 5.27 -15.83 -13.61
CA LEU A 50 3.97 -16.26 -13.06
C LEU A 50 4.02 -17.65 -12.41
N THR A 51 5.04 -18.46 -12.68
CA THR A 51 5.26 -19.76 -12.00
C THR A 51 6.06 -19.60 -10.70
N ASN A 52 6.65 -18.42 -10.47
CA ASN A 52 7.44 -18.14 -9.29
C ASN A 52 6.53 -17.90 -8.07
N ALA A 53 6.69 -18.72 -7.03
CA ALA A 53 5.90 -18.63 -5.80
C ALA A 53 5.96 -17.24 -5.14
N TRP A 54 7.08 -16.53 -5.25
CA TRP A 54 7.19 -15.15 -4.75
C TRP A 54 6.27 -14.21 -5.51
N VAL A 55 6.27 -14.27 -6.84
CA VAL A 55 5.41 -13.42 -7.68
C VAL A 55 3.93 -13.69 -7.37
N ILE A 56 3.55 -14.96 -7.20
CA ILE A 56 2.19 -15.32 -6.80
C ILE A 56 1.85 -14.74 -5.42
N GLY A 57 2.72 -14.95 -4.43
CA GLY A 57 2.52 -14.47 -3.05
C GLY A 57 2.42 -12.94 -2.97
N PHE A 58 3.33 -12.22 -3.62
CA PHE A 58 3.30 -10.76 -3.66
C PHE A 58 2.13 -10.23 -4.50
N THR A 59 1.66 -10.95 -5.52
CA THR A 59 0.43 -10.57 -6.24
C THR A 59 -0.79 -10.71 -5.35
N ALA A 60 -0.92 -11.83 -4.62
CA ALA A 60 -2.00 -12.01 -3.65
C ALA A 60 -1.97 -10.93 -2.56
N PHE A 61 -0.78 -10.58 -2.08
CA PHE A 61 -0.61 -9.48 -1.13
C PHE A 61 -0.96 -8.11 -1.74
N ALA A 62 -0.62 -7.86 -3.00
CA ALA A 62 -1.02 -6.63 -3.70
C ALA A 62 -2.55 -6.51 -3.82
N VAL A 63 -3.24 -7.60 -4.16
CA VAL A 63 -4.71 -7.66 -4.18
C VAL A 63 -5.29 -7.40 -2.78
N HIS A 64 -4.66 -7.94 -1.73
CA HIS A 64 -5.07 -7.69 -0.36
C HIS A 64 -4.93 -6.20 0.02
N LEU A 65 -3.84 -5.55 -0.42
CA LEU A 65 -3.50 -4.16 -0.15
C LEU A 65 -4.25 -3.14 -1.02
N ALA A 66 -4.82 -3.54 -2.15
CA ALA A 66 -5.51 -2.64 -3.09
C ALA A 66 -6.58 -1.72 -2.45
N PRO A 67 -7.42 -2.19 -1.50
CA PRO A 67 -8.34 -1.30 -0.77
C PRO A 67 -7.63 -0.23 0.04
N TYR A 68 -6.49 -0.56 0.67
CA TYR A 68 -5.75 0.38 1.48
C TYR A 68 -5.11 1.46 0.59
N THR A 69 -4.47 1.07 -0.52
CA THR A 69 -3.87 2.03 -1.46
C THR A 69 -4.89 2.98 -2.07
N LEU A 70 -6.08 2.49 -2.42
CA LEU A 70 -7.10 3.32 -3.08
C LEU A 70 -8.00 4.07 -2.10
N ASN A 71 -8.45 3.44 -1.01
CA ASN A 71 -9.37 4.08 -0.07
C ASN A 71 -8.64 5.05 0.87
N ILE A 72 -7.47 4.64 1.38
CA ILE A 72 -6.71 5.47 2.32
C ILE A 72 -5.83 6.43 1.53
N GLY A 73 -5.14 5.95 0.50
CA GLY A 73 -4.18 6.77 -0.25
C GLY A 73 -4.82 7.88 -1.10
N LEU A 74 -5.97 7.63 -1.70
CA LEU A 74 -6.70 8.65 -2.49
C LEU A 74 -7.91 9.23 -1.75
N GLY A 75 -8.23 8.73 -0.55
CA GLY A 75 -9.33 9.22 0.28
C GLY A 75 -10.72 8.80 -0.18
N PHE A 76 -10.83 7.84 -1.10
CA PHE A 76 -12.12 7.31 -1.55
C PHE A 76 -12.72 6.32 -0.53
N ARG A 77 -14.06 6.21 -0.48
CA ARG A 77 -14.77 5.22 0.34
C ARG A 77 -15.30 4.08 -0.53
N LEU A 78 -14.40 3.35 -1.19
CA LEU A 78 -14.78 2.25 -2.09
C LEU A 78 -14.92 0.90 -1.35
N GLY A 79 -14.59 0.83 -0.06
CA GLY A 79 -14.74 -0.41 0.72
C GLY A 79 -13.96 -1.57 0.10
N LEU A 80 -14.64 -2.69 -0.19
CA LEU A 80 -14.04 -3.89 -0.80
C LEU A 80 -13.93 -3.84 -2.33
N TRP A 81 -14.50 -2.82 -2.99
CA TRP A 81 -14.49 -2.71 -4.45
C TRP A 81 -13.10 -2.77 -5.09
N PRO A 82 -12.06 -2.09 -4.57
CA PRO A 82 -10.71 -2.18 -5.12
C PRO A 82 -10.17 -3.60 -5.20
N ARG A 83 -10.47 -4.42 -4.18
CA ARG A 83 -10.06 -5.83 -4.14
C ARG A 83 -10.83 -6.64 -5.18
N LEU A 84 -12.15 -6.45 -5.26
CA LEU A 84 -12.99 -7.15 -6.24
C LEU A 84 -12.58 -6.80 -7.67
N LEU A 85 -12.26 -5.54 -7.94
CA LEU A 85 -11.81 -5.07 -9.24
C LEU A 85 -10.44 -5.67 -9.58
N ALA A 86 -9.47 -5.66 -8.65
CA ALA A 86 -8.16 -6.28 -8.87
C ALA A 86 -8.27 -7.79 -9.15
N THR A 87 -9.07 -8.51 -8.34
CA THR A 87 -9.33 -9.94 -8.56
C THR A 87 -10.04 -10.18 -9.90
N GLY A 88 -11.05 -9.39 -10.22
CA GLY A 88 -11.80 -9.49 -11.46
C GLY A 88 -10.94 -9.24 -12.70
N LEU A 89 -10.02 -8.27 -12.64
CA LEU A 89 -9.07 -8.00 -13.72
C LEU A 89 -8.11 -9.18 -13.95
N LEU A 90 -7.60 -9.80 -12.88
CA LEU A 90 -6.72 -10.98 -13.01
C LEU A 90 -7.46 -12.17 -13.61
N ILE A 91 -8.67 -12.47 -13.12
CA ILE A 91 -9.51 -13.56 -13.66
C ILE A 91 -9.88 -13.28 -15.12
N GLY A 92 -10.29 -12.05 -15.42
CA GLY A 92 -10.63 -11.62 -16.78
C GLY A 92 -9.44 -11.73 -17.73
N ALA A 93 -8.25 -11.30 -17.32
CA ALA A 93 -7.02 -11.44 -18.10
C ALA A 93 -6.68 -12.91 -18.38
N ALA A 94 -6.81 -13.78 -17.37
CA ALA A 94 -6.61 -15.21 -17.54
C ALA A 94 -7.62 -15.81 -18.53
N ALA A 95 -8.90 -15.46 -18.42
CA ALA A 95 -9.96 -15.95 -19.30
C ALA A 95 -9.81 -15.47 -20.75
N ILE A 96 -9.46 -14.21 -20.97
CA ILE A 96 -9.20 -13.64 -22.30
C ILE A 96 -8.04 -14.38 -22.97
N GLY A 97 -6.93 -14.59 -22.25
CA GLY A 97 -5.80 -15.30 -22.82
C GLY A 97 -6.05 -16.79 -23.01
N TRP A 98 -6.87 -17.43 -22.16
CA TRP A 98 -7.33 -18.80 -22.41
C TRP A 98 -8.11 -18.91 -23.73
N GLN A 99 -8.98 -17.93 -24.02
CA GLN A 99 -9.76 -17.93 -25.26
C GLN A 99 -8.89 -17.76 -26.52
N SER A 100 -7.76 -17.05 -26.42
CA SER A 100 -6.88 -16.78 -27.57
C SER A 100 -5.77 -17.81 -27.76
N SER A 101 -5.21 -18.34 -26.67
CA SER A 101 -4.01 -19.19 -26.68
C SER A 101 -4.25 -20.61 -26.16
N GLY A 102 -5.37 -20.87 -25.48
CA GLY A 102 -5.62 -22.13 -24.79
C GLY A 102 -4.81 -22.30 -23.50
N GLU A 103 -4.14 -21.25 -23.02
CA GLU A 103 -3.29 -21.29 -21.82
C GLU A 103 -3.79 -20.32 -20.74
N TRP A 104 -3.84 -20.80 -19.49
CA TRP A 104 -4.23 -19.98 -18.34
C TRP A 104 -3.13 -18.99 -17.93
N ILE A 105 -1.88 -19.40 -18.10
CA ILE A 105 -0.70 -18.56 -17.89
C ILE A 105 -0.35 -17.96 -19.25
N ASN A 106 -0.73 -16.71 -19.45
CA ASN A 106 -0.61 -16.03 -20.74
C ASN A 106 -0.12 -14.58 -20.56
N SER A 107 0.28 -13.94 -21.66
CA SER A 107 0.88 -12.60 -21.68
C SER A 107 -0.06 -11.53 -21.13
N GLN A 108 -1.37 -11.73 -21.28
CA GLN A 108 -2.38 -10.83 -20.75
C GLN A 108 -2.45 -10.91 -19.22
N LEU A 109 -2.43 -12.13 -18.65
CA LEU A 109 -2.36 -12.35 -17.22
C LEU A 109 -1.06 -11.78 -16.64
N TRP A 110 0.07 -11.98 -17.32
CA TRP A 110 1.36 -11.42 -16.88
C TRP A 110 1.32 -9.90 -16.88
N SER A 111 0.90 -9.27 -17.98
CA SER A 111 0.79 -7.82 -18.10
C SER A 111 -0.09 -7.23 -16.99
N THR A 112 -1.25 -7.84 -16.74
CA THR A 112 -2.18 -7.40 -15.70
C THR A 112 -1.57 -7.54 -14.30
N THR A 113 -0.92 -8.69 -14.03
CA THR A 113 -0.21 -8.96 -12.78
C THR A 113 0.92 -7.96 -12.56
N TYR A 114 1.73 -7.74 -13.59
CA TYR A 114 2.85 -6.81 -13.60
C TYR A 114 2.40 -5.39 -13.27
N TRP A 115 1.37 -4.88 -13.96
CA TRP A 115 0.86 -3.52 -13.72
C TRP A 115 0.21 -3.37 -12.35
N LEU A 116 -0.56 -4.36 -11.91
CA LEU A 116 -1.17 -4.34 -10.58
C LEU A 116 -0.11 -4.28 -9.48
N ASN A 117 0.88 -5.17 -9.53
CA ASN A 117 1.96 -5.20 -8.54
C ASN A 117 2.77 -3.90 -8.61
N THR A 118 3.18 -3.46 -9.80
CA THR A 118 3.93 -2.22 -9.98
C THR A 118 3.19 -1.04 -9.37
N TYR A 119 1.90 -0.88 -9.68
CA TYR A 119 1.09 0.19 -9.12
C TYR A 119 1.02 0.12 -7.58
N VAL A 120 0.66 -1.03 -7.02
CA VAL A 120 0.46 -1.18 -5.57
C VAL A 120 1.78 -0.98 -4.82
N TYR A 121 2.86 -1.64 -5.22
CA TYR A 121 4.14 -1.58 -4.51
C TYR A 121 4.88 -0.26 -4.72
N LEU A 122 4.77 0.37 -5.89
CA LEU A 122 5.37 1.68 -6.10
C LEU A 122 4.61 2.77 -5.36
N HIS A 123 3.27 2.71 -5.33
CA HIS A 123 2.46 3.63 -4.54
C HIS A 123 2.72 3.45 -3.04
N LEU A 124 2.75 2.20 -2.56
CA LEU A 124 3.06 1.87 -1.17
C LEU A 124 4.47 2.31 -0.79
N GLY A 125 5.45 1.97 -1.61
CA GLY A 125 6.86 2.27 -1.39
C GLY A 125 7.14 3.77 -1.40
N GLY A 126 6.60 4.50 -2.36
CA GLY A 126 6.70 5.95 -2.43
C GLY A 126 6.04 6.63 -1.23
N SER A 127 4.85 6.15 -0.84
CA SER A 127 4.14 6.65 0.34
C SER A 127 4.95 6.46 1.64
N PHE A 128 5.51 5.27 1.84
CA PHE A 128 6.38 4.98 2.98
C PHE A 128 7.67 5.80 2.99
N PHE A 129 8.28 5.97 1.83
CA PHE A 129 9.50 6.77 1.69
C PHE A 129 9.23 8.24 2.05
N LEU A 130 8.16 8.82 1.50
CA LEU A 130 7.75 10.19 1.80
C LEU A 130 7.40 10.36 3.28
N ALA A 131 6.69 9.39 3.87
CA ALA A 131 6.38 9.39 5.28
C ALA A 131 7.63 9.36 6.18
N ALA A 132 8.61 8.52 5.84
CA ALA A 132 9.88 8.47 6.55
C ALA A 132 10.65 9.79 6.43
N LEU A 133 10.66 10.40 5.24
CA LEU A 133 11.40 11.63 4.97
C LEU A 133 10.78 12.85 5.67
N PHE A 134 9.45 13.00 5.60
CA PHE A 134 8.74 14.19 6.10
C PHE A 134 8.10 14.01 7.47
N GLY A 135 8.13 12.80 8.04
CA GLY A 135 7.50 12.49 9.32
C GLY A 135 6.00 12.76 9.31
N THR A 136 5.31 12.35 8.25
CA THR A 136 3.87 12.60 8.12
C THR A 136 3.10 11.88 9.22
N PRO A 137 2.16 12.55 9.91
CA PRO A 137 1.37 11.92 10.95
C PRO A 137 0.35 10.93 10.38
N GLY A 138 0.00 9.93 11.18
CA GLY A 138 -1.04 8.96 10.82
C GLY A 138 -0.52 7.84 9.92
N CYS A 139 -1.24 7.57 8.83
CA CYS A 139 -0.99 6.43 7.97
C CYS A 139 -0.24 6.82 6.71
N GLU A 140 0.77 6.03 6.35
CA GLU A 140 1.73 6.43 5.32
C GLU A 140 1.13 6.54 3.95
N MET A 141 0.09 5.75 3.69
CA MET A 141 -0.67 5.86 2.45
C MET A 141 -1.23 7.27 2.24
N ARG A 142 -1.41 8.07 3.30
CA ARG A 142 -1.87 9.46 3.22
C ARG A 142 -0.74 10.49 3.12
N ALA A 143 0.52 10.07 3.14
CA ALA A 143 1.66 10.97 3.03
C ALA A 143 1.57 11.84 1.78
N ILE A 144 1.16 11.27 0.64
CA ILE A 144 0.97 12.00 -0.62
C ILE A 144 -0.11 13.09 -0.49
N PRO A 145 -1.38 12.78 -0.12
CA PRO A 145 -2.38 13.80 0.14
C PRO A 145 -1.96 14.85 1.17
N ILE A 146 -1.31 14.45 2.26
CA ILE A 146 -0.85 15.37 3.32
C ILE A 146 0.17 16.36 2.77
N LEU A 147 1.13 15.89 1.97
CA LEU A 147 2.13 16.74 1.34
C LEU A 147 1.50 17.70 0.33
N ILE A 148 0.59 17.21 -0.51
CA ILE A 148 -0.16 18.06 -1.46
C ILE A 148 -0.98 19.11 -0.70
N GLY A 149 -1.67 18.73 0.37
CA GLY A 149 -2.42 19.63 1.23
C GLY A 149 -1.54 20.70 1.85
N ARG A 150 -0.39 20.32 2.41
CA ARG A 150 0.59 21.26 2.98
C ARG A 150 1.11 22.26 1.96
N ILE A 151 1.40 21.83 0.73
CA ILE A 151 1.82 22.71 -0.36
C ILE A 151 0.68 23.65 -0.79
N ALA A 152 -0.56 23.15 -0.81
CA ALA A 152 -1.75 23.91 -1.19
C ALA A 152 -2.34 24.78 -0.07
N GLY A 153 -1.74 24.78 1.13
CA GLY A 153 -2.26 25.49 2.30
C GLY A 153 -3.60 24.96 2.83
N ARG A 154 -3.91 23.67 2.59
CA ARG A 154 -5.16 23.02 3.02
C ARG A 154 -4.88 22.00 4.12
N GLU A 155 -5.70 22.03 5.18
CA GLU A 155 -5.68 20.95 6.16
C GLU A 155 -6.23 19.66 5.56
N THR A 156 -5.43 18.60 5.67
CA THR A 156 -5.87 17.25 5.31
C THR A 156 -6.15 16.51 6.59
N ARG A 157 -7.29 15.82 6.63
CA ARG A 157 -7.62 14.88 7.71
C ARG A 157 -6.45 13.93 7.96
N ASP A 158 -6.35 13.36 9.15
CA ASP A 158 -5.41 12.28 9.47
C ASP A 158 -6.14 10.94 9.56
N HIS A 159 -5.41 9.82 9.52
CA HIS A 159 -5.95 8.48 9.71
C HIS A 159 -4.91 7.61 10.40
N GLU A 160 -5.28 6.88 11.44
CA GLU A 160 -4.35 5.92 12.07
C GLU A 160 -4.11 4.74 11.13
N CYS A 161 -2.85 4.35 10.97
CA CYS A 161 -2.51 3.25 10.07
C CYS A 161 -2.92 1.92 10.70
N PRO A 162 -3.82 1.14 10.06
CA PRO A 162 -4.08 -0.21 10.52
C PRO A 162 -2.86 -1.08 10.23
N GLY A 163 -2.28 -1.70 11.27
CA GLY A 163 -1.18 -2.66 11.11
C GLY A 163 0.02 -2.41 12.01
N PRO A 164 1.15 -3.09 11.74
CA PRO A 164 2.29 -3.16 12.66
C PRO A 164 2.99 -1.81 12.86
N ILE A 165 2.93 -0.91 11.88
CA ILE A 165 3.58 0.40 11.95
C ILE A 165 2.88 1.31 12.97
N GLY A 166 1.55 1.26 13.04
CA GLY A 166 0.81 1.97 14.08
C GLY A 166 1.17 1.47 15.49
N ALA A 167 1.43 0.18 15.65
CA ALA A 167 1.87 -0.40 16.92
C ALA A 167 3.30 0.05 17.30
N ILE A 168 4.21 0.13 16.33
CA ILE A 168 5.58 0.66 16.53
C ILE A 168 5.51 2.12 17.00
N ASP A 169 4.67 2.95 16.37
CA ASP A 169 4.51 4.35 16.76
C ASP A 169 3.91 4.51 18.16
N GLN A 170 2.94 3.66 18.51
CA GLN A 170 2.35 3.66 19.85
C GLN A 170 3.38 3.25 20.92
N TRP A 171 4.17 2.21 20.66
CA TRP A 171 5.24 1.76 21.54
C TRP A 171 6.35 2.80 21.70
N GLU A 172 6.79 3.42 20.60
CA GLU A 172 7.82 4.47 20.68
C GLU A 172 7.32 5.71 21.47
N ARG A 173 6.01 5.98 21.42
CA ARG A 173 5.40 7.04 22.24
C ARG A 173 5.33 6.68 23.72
N SER A 174 5.02 5.43 24.08
CA SER A 174 5.00 5.03 25.49
C SER A 174 6.39 5.11 26.13
N LEU A 175 7.46 4.87 25.38
CA LEU A 175 8.83 5.04 25.88
C LEU A 175 9.17 6.51 26.23
N LYS A 176 8.47 7.48 25.64
CA LYS A 176 8.68 8.91 25.91
C LYS A 176 7.81 9.45 27.04
N SER A 177 6.72 8.77 27.41
CA SER A 177 5.88 9.19 28.54
C SER A 177 6.42 8.75 29.89
N ASP A 178 7.26 7.71 29.88
CA ASP A 178 7.76 7.06 31.09
C ASP A 178 9.14 7.59 31.54
N GLY A 179 9.63 8.66 30.90
CA GLY A 179 10.90 9.34 31.22
C GLY A 179 10.70 10.85 31.41
#